data_AF-A0A6N9TPY8-F1
#
_entry.id   AF-A0A6N9TPY8-F1
#
_cell.length_a   1.000
_cell.length_b   1.000
_cell.length_c   1.000
_cell.angle_alpha   90.00
_cell.angle_beta   90.00
_cell.angle_gamma   90.00
#
_symmetry.space_group_name_H-M   'P 1'
#
loop_
_entity.id
_entity.type
_entity.pdbx_description
1 polymer ?
#
loop_
_entity_poly.entity_id
_entity_poly.type
_entity_poly.pdbx_seq_one_letter_code
_entity_poly.pdbx_strand_id
1 'polypeptide(L)'
;MILVDVPAERTTAATDLLLAAVTLWALVRVRAFRRRHPFKSTLWTWVFALSGAAALAGALVHGVVLPGVVSAWLWRGIYLCLGVAVGLFGAGAAMDAFVV
;
A
#
# COMPACT_ATOMS: atom_id res chain seq x y z
N MET A 1 23.09 7.20 -1.06
CA MET A 1 22.12 6.11 -0.83
C MET A 1 22.81 4.81 -1.22
N ILE A 2 23.02 3.89 -0.28
CA ILE A 2 23.66 2.59 -0.55
C ILE A 2 22.54 1.56 -0.74
N LEU A 3 22.56 0.82 -1.84
CA LEU A 3 21.60 -0.26 -2.10
C LEU A 3 21.93 -1.49 -1.27
N VAL A 4 20.91 -2.24 -0.84
CA VAL A 4 21.10 -3.54 -0.19
C VAL A 4 21.74 -4.52 -1.18
N ASP A 5 22.68 -5.36 -0.72
CA ASP A 5 23.46 -6.27 -1.59
C ASP A 5 22.96 -7.72 -1.60
N VAL A 6 21.77 -7.95 -1.07
CA VAL A 6 21.11 -9.25 -1.10
C VAL A 6 20.17 -9.29 -2.32
N PRO A 7 20.36 -10.22 -3.27
CA PRO A 7 19.54 -10.27 -4.50
C PRO A 7 18.04 -10.41 -4.25
N ALA A 8 17.66 -11.16 -3.21
CA ALA A 8 16.26 -11.32 -2.81
C ALA A 8 15.65 -9.99 -2.38
N GLU A 9 16.34 -9.22 -1.53
CA GLU A 9 15.91 -7.90 -1.06
C GLU A 9 15.73 -6.90 -2.21
N ARG A 10 16.62 -6.93 -3.22
CA ARG A 10 16.47 -6.10 -4.42
C ARG A 10 15.23 -6.46 -5.23
N THR A 11 14.95 -7.75 -5.37
CA THR A 11 13.73 -8.22 -6.06
C THR A 11 12.49 -7.78 -5.30
N THR A 12 12.46 -7.93 -3.98
CA THR A 12 11.37 -7.46 -3.12
C THR A 12 11.15 -5.96 -3.28
N ALA A 13 12.22 -5.17 -3.24
CA ALA A 13 12.14 -3.72 -3.43
C ALA A 13 11.59 -3.33 -4.81
N ALA A 14 11.99 -4.04 -5.87
CA ALA A 14 11.47 -3.82 -7.22
C ALA A 14 9.98 -4.17 -7.31
N THR A 15 9.55 -5.30 -6.72
CA THR A 15 8.12 -5.66 -6.68
C THR A 15 7.31 -4.68 -5.86
N ASP A 16 7.86 -4.15 -4.77
CA ASP A 16 7.21 -3.12 -3.94
C ASP A 16 7.01 -1.81 -4.72
N LEU A 17 7.97 -1.39 -5.53
CA LEU A 17 7.80 -0.24 -6.43
C LEU A 17 6.70 -0.48 -7.47
N LEU A 18 6.63 -1.68 -8.05
CA LEU A 18 5.56 -2.05 -8.98
C LEU A 18 4.19 -2.04 -8.30
N LEU A 19 4.09 -2.60 -7.09
CA LEU A 19 2.86 -2.58 -6.29
C LEU A 19 2.44 -1.15 -5.94
N ALA A 20 3.38 -0.28 -5.56
CA ALA A 20 3.12 1.13 -5.33
C ALA A 20 2.55 1.81 -6.60
N ALA A 21 3.15 1.55 -7.76
CA ALA A 21 2.66 2.12 -9.02
C ALA A 21 1.23 1.66 -9.35
N VAL A 22 0.95 0.35 -9.21
CA VAL A 22 -0.38 -0.23 -9.49
C VAL A 22 -1.44 0.31 -8.53
N THR A 23 -1.12 0.38 -7.24
CA THR A 23 -2.07 0.87 -6.22
C THR A 23 -2.35 2.36 -6.36
N LEU A 24 -1.34 3.18 -6.66
CA LEU A 24 -1.52 4.61 -6.94
C LEU A 24 -2.34 4.84 -8.23
N TRP A 25 -2.11 4.04 -9.26
CA TRP A 25 -2.94 4.06 -10.46
C TRP A 25 -4.40 3.71 -10.14
N ALA A 26 -4.64 2.63 -9.40
CA ALA A 26 -5.98 2.21 -8.99
C ALA A 26 -6.68 3.28 -8.14
N LEU A 27 -5.96 3.94 -7.24
CA LEU A 27 -6.45 5.07 -6.45
C LEU A 27 -6.97 6.20 -7.34
N VAL A 28 -6.20 6.62 -8.35
CA VAL A 28 -6.61 7.66 -9.30
C VAL A 28 -7.88 7.23 -10.06
N ARG A 29 -7.93 5.97 -10.49
CA ARG A 29 -9.09 5.41 -11.21
C ARG A 29 -10.35 5.39 -10.35
N VAL A 30 -10.26 4.93 -9.09
CA VAL A 30 -11.40 4.85 -8.18
C VAL A 30 -11.95 6.23 -7.81
N ARG A 31 -11.07 7.22 -7.66
CA ARG A 31 -11.49 8.61 -7.38
C ARG A 31 -12.36 9.20 -8.48
N ALA A 32 -12.20 8.77 -9.73
CA ALA A 32 -13.07 9.20 -10.83
C ALA A 32 -14.55 8.80 -10.62
N PHE A 33 -14.83 7.76 -9.83
CA PHE A 33 -16.18 7.28 -9.54
C PHE A 33 -16.82 7.93 -8.30
N ARG A 34 -16.13 8.83 -7.61
CA ARG A 34 -16.58 9.43 -6.34
C ARG A 34 -17.94 10.14 -6.45
N ARG A 35 -18.28 10.70 -7.61
CA ARG A 35 -19.58 11.36 -7.83
C ARG A 35 -20.76 10.37 -7.90
N ARG A 36 -20.53 9.15 -8.37
CA ARG A 36 -21.58 8.12 -8.53
C ARG A 36 -21.73 7.25 -7.29
N HIS A 37 -20.62 6.88 -6.65
CA HIS A 37 -20.60 6.01 -5.48
C HIS A 37 -19.66 6.58 -4.41
N PRO A 38 -20.06 7.66 -3.71
CA PRO A 38 -19.15 8.42 -2.84
C PRO A 38 -18.58 7.60 -1.70
N PHE A 39 -19.40 6.76 -1.06
CA PHE A 39 -18.96 5.91 0.04
C PHE A 39 -17.99 4.82 -0.42
N LYS A 40 -18.41 3.99 -1.40
CA LYS A 40 -17.58 2.92 -1.97
C LYS A 40 -16.27 3.45 -2.55
N SER A 41 -16.32 4.56 -3.28
CA SER A 41 -15.12 5.22 -3.82
C SER A 41 -14.18 5.69 -2.71
N THR A 42 -14.71 6.22 -1.60
CA THR A 42 -13.89 6.65 -0.45
C THR A 42 -13.21 5.47 0.22
N LEU A 43 -13.94 4.37 0.45
CA LEU A 43 -13.40 3.15 1.05
C LEU A 43 -12.25 2.59 0.22
N TRP A 44 -12.48 2.36 -1.07
CA TRP A 44 -11.46 1.82 -1.97
C TRP A 44 -10.28 2.80 -2.17
N THR A 45 -10.53 4.11 -2.14
CA THR A 45 -9.45 5.11 -2.13
C THR A 45 -8.51 4.91 -0.94
N TRP A 46 -9.05 4.66 0.26
CA TRP A 46 -8.24 4.42 1.44
C TRP A 46 -7.46 3.11 1.38
N VAL A 47 -8.09 2.02 0.91
CA VAL A 47 -7.41 0.74 0.69
C VAL A 47 -6.19 0.94 -0.21
N PHE A 48 -6.38 1.53 -1.39
CA PHE A 48 -5.28 1.74 -2.33
C PHE A 48 -4.23 2.74 -1.85
N ALA A 49 -4.63 3.79 -1.13
CA ALA A 49 -3.69 4.75 -0.55
C ALA A 49 -2.77 4.11 0.49
N LEU A 50 -3.34 3.32 1.41
CA LEU A 50 -2.61 2.64 2.47
C LEU A 50 -1.70 1.53 1.91
N SER A 51 -2.20 0.74 0.95
CA SER A 51 -1.38 -0.26 0.26
C SER A 51 -0.23 0.37 -0.50
N GLY A 52 -0.45 1.47 -1.21
CA GLY A 52 0.62 2.19 -1.92
C GLY A 52 1.65 2.80 -0.98
N ALA A 53 1.22 3.38 0.14
CA ALA A 53 2.13 3.89 1.16
C ALA A 53 2.98 2.77 1.79
N ALA A 54 2.37 1.63 2.10
CA ALA A 54 3.08 0.47 2.62
C ALA A 54 4.11 -0.07 1.61
N ALA A 55 3.73 -0.17 0.33
CA ALA A 55 4.61 -0.64 -0.73
C ALA A 55 5.79 0.32 -0.97
N LEU A 56 5.57 1.64 -0.98
CA LEU A 56 6.68 2.61 -1.08
C LEU A 56 7.63 2.50 0.11
N ALA A 57 7.11 2.34 1.33
CA ALA A 57 7.93 2.13 2.51
C ALA A 57 8.70 0.79 2.45
N GLY A 58 8.07 -0.28 1.96
CA GLY A 58 8.72 -1.58 1.72
C GLY A 58 9.88 -1.47 0.72
N ALA A 59 9.66 -0.78 -0.40
CA ALA A 59 10.70 -0.52 -1.39
C ALA A 59 11.93 0.18 -0.79
N LEU A 60 11.71 1.10 0.16
CA LEU A 60 12.81 1.76 0.89
C LEU A 60 13.49 0.78 1.85
N VAL A 61 12.72 0.06 2.68
CA VAL A 61 13.28 -0.86 3.67
C VAL A 61 14.11 -1.97 3.03
N HIS A 62 13.64 -2.53 1.91
CA HIS A 62 14.30 -3.62 1.20
C HIS A 62 15.35 -3.12 0.19
N GLY A 63 15.17 -1.93 -0.37
CA GLY A 63 16.00 -1.42 -1.46
C GLY A 63 17.26 -0.69 -0.99
N VAL A 64 17.23 -0.06 0.19
CA VAL A 64 18.31 0.81 0.66
C VAL A 64 18.77 0.48 2.07
N VAL A 65 20.06 0.68 2.33
CA VAL A 65 20.63 0.54 3.66
C VAL A 65 20.18 1.72 4.52
N LEU A 66 19.42 1.43 5.57
CA LEU A 66 18.86 2.42 6.49
C LEU A 66 19.43 2.29 7.90
N PRO A 67 19.51 3.39 8.67
CA PRO A 67 19.74 3.31 10.10
C PRO A 67 18.66 2.47 10.79
N GLY A 68 19.03 1.69 11.81
CA GLY A 68 18.10 0.78 12.50
C GLY A 68 16.84 1.47 13.06
N VAL A 69 16.98 2.71 13.56
CA VAL A 69 15.85 3.53 14.02
C VAL A 69 14.87 3.85 12.88
N VAL A 70 15.38 4.25 11.71
CA VAL A 70 14.54 4.59 10.56
C VAL A 70 13.82 3.35 10.04
N SER A 71 14.55 2.23 9.92
CA SER A 71 13.96 0.94 9.52
C SER A 71 12.85 0.51 10.48
N ALA A 72 13.05 0.62 11.80
CA ALA A 72 12.03 0.27 12.79
C ALA A 72 10.77 1.14 12.67
N TRP A 73 10.91 2.44 12.41
CA TRP A 73 9.77 3.33 12.18
C TRP A 73 9.02 2.99 10.88
N LEU A 74 9.74 2.70 9.80
CA LEU A 74 9.13 2.27 8.55
C LEU A 74 8.36 0.97 8.72
N TRP A 75 8.93 -0.03 9.41
CA TRP A 75 8.22 -1.28 9.69
C TRP A 75 6.92 -1.09 10.46
N ARG A 76 6.92 -0.24 11.50
CA ARG A 76 5.69 0.11 12.23
C ARG A 76 4.65 0.75 11.30
N GLY A 77 5.11 1.66 10.43
CA GLY A 77 4.26 2.30 9.42
C GLY A 77 3.67 1.30 8.42
N ILE A 78 4.50 0.37 7.91
CA ILE A 78 4.08 -0.70 6.99
C ILE A 78 3.00 -1.56 7.65
N TYR A 79 3.23 -2.05 8.87
CA TYR A 79 2.26 -2.90 9.55
C TYR A 79 0.94 -2.19 9.85
N LEU A 80 0.99 -0.92 10.27
CA LEU A 80 -0.21 -0.12 10.47
C LEU A 80 -0.99 0.05 9.17
N CYS A 81 -0.32 0.44 8.08
CA CYS A 81 -0.96 0.65 6.79
C CYS A 81 -1.58 -0.64 6.25
N LEU A 82 -0.85 -1.77 6.31
CA LEU A 82 -1.35 -3.06 5.84
C LEU A 82 -2.50 -3.58 6.70
N GLY A 83 -2.40 -3.49 8.03
CA GLY A 83 -3.47 -3.92 8.93
C GLY A 83 -4.78 -3.18 8.68
N VAL A 84 -4.71 -1.84 8.55
CA VAL A 84 -5.89 -1.03 8.22
C VAL A 84 -6.39 -1.32 6.81
N ALA A 85 -5.49 -1.46 5.82
CA ALA A 85 -5.86 -1.75 4.43
C ALA A 85 -6.61 -3.09 4.31
N VAL A 86 -6.13 -4.15 4.99
CA VAL A 86 -6.78 -5.46 5.02
C VAL A 86 -8.15 -5.38 5.70
N GLY A 87 -8.26 -4.65 6.82
CA GLY A 87 -9.55 -4.44 7.49
C GLY A 87 -10.58 -3.73 6.59
N LEU A 88 -10.16 -2.65 5.92
CA LEU A 88 -11.02 -1.91 4.98
C LEU A 88 -11.35 -2.72 3.73
N PHE A 89 -10.41 -3.52 3.22
CA PHE A 89 -10.64 -4.43 2.11
C PHE A 89 -11.71 -5.47 2.47
N GLY A 90 -11.60 -6.11 3.63
CA GLY A 90 -12.58 -7.07 4.12
C GLY A 90 -13.97 -6.45 4.28
N ALA A 91 -14.05 -5.25 4.88
CA ALA A 91 -15.31 -4.51 4.98
C ALA A 91 -15.90 -4.19 3.59
N GLY A 92 -15.06 -3.73 2.66
CA GLY A 92 -15.47 -3.41 1.29
C GLY A 92 -15.98 -4.61 0.51
N ALA A 93 -15.27 -5.73 0.58
CA ALA A 93 -15.66 -6.98 -0.03
C ALA A 93 -16.98 -7.51 0.54
N ALA A 94 -17.18 -7.42 1.87
CA ALA A 94 -18.43 -7.82 2.50
C ALA A 94 -19.61 -6.93 2.05
N MET A 95 -19.43 -5.62 1.99
CA MET A 95 -20.49 -4.72 1.52
C MET A 95 -20.85 -4.98 0.06
N ASP A 96 -19.84 -5.24 -0.79
CA ASP A 96 -20.04 -5.58 -2.19
C ASP A 96 -20.75 -6.94 -2.38
N ALA A 97 -20.51 -7.89 -1.48
CA ALA A 97 -21.11 -9.22 -1.54
C ALA A 97 -22.54 -9.28 -0.99
N PHE A 98 -22.87 -8.44 0.01
CA PHE A 98 -24.10 -8.59 0.79
C PHE A 98 -25.07 -7.39 0.74
N VAL A 99 -24.65 -6.22 0.27
CA VAL A 99 -25.39 -4.96 0.45
C VAL A 99 -25.58 -4.19 -0.86
N VAL A 100 -25.87 -4.90 -1.96
CA VAL A 100 -26.06 -4.33 -3.33
C VAL A 100 -26.85 -3.02 -3.33
#